data_AF-A0A7N2MXC9-F1
#
_entry.id   AF-A0A7N2MXC9-F1
#
_cell.length_a   1.000
_cell.length_b   1.000
_cell.length_c   1.000
_cell.angle_alpha   90.00
_cell.angle_beta   90.00
_cell.angle_gamma   90.00
#
_symmetry.space_group_name_H-M   'P 1'
#
loop_
_entity.id
_entity.type
_entity.pdbx_description
1 polymer ?
#
loop_
_entity_poly.entity_id
_entity_poly.type
_entity_poly.pdbx_seq_one_letter_code
_entity_poly.pdbx_strand_id
1 'polypeptide(L)'
;MKRSHAGFVTQCLVLTKRSFMNMFRDLGYYWLRLAIYVAITIGLATVFNDVGYSYGSIQARGSLIMFVSSFLTLMSIGGFPSFVEDMKFLVESLMMTVASMVPNFLMGIITGAGIQALMVLGGGFFRYRNDLPKPFWRYPFYYIAFHKYAFQGLFKNEFEGLTFPRDNAGGPINLTGEEILRDTWQVEMSYSKWVDLAILLGMVALYRLLFLVIIKTIENVKPIVASFMSARSKQTAQVMVNPFSTPMHGGTIQQS
;
A
#
# COMPACT_ATOMS: atom_id res chain seq x y z
N MET A 1 3.16 50.74 2.26
CA MET A 1 3.80 49.55 2.86
C MET A 1 3.90 48.44 1.82
N LYS A 2 5.11 48.09 1.35
CA LYS A 2 5.34 46.97 0.43
C LYS A 2 5.17 45.66 1.21
N ARG A 3 4.13 44.86 0.90
CA ARG A 3 4.02 43.48 1.41
C ARG A 3 5.15 42.66 0.77
N SER A 4 6.18 42.33 1.56
CA SER A 4 7.19 41.36 1.15
C SER A 4 6.54 39.98 1.09
N HIS A 5 6.53 39.36 -0.08
CA HIS A 5 6.17 37.94 -0.22
C HIS A 5 7.13 37.13 0.67
N ALA A 6 6.60 36.33 1.60
CA ALA A 6 7.40 35.43 2.41
C ALA A 6 8.05 34.39 1.49
N GLY A 7 9.36 34.14 1.66
CA GLY A 7 10.07 33.14 0.86
C GLY A 7 9.45 31.75 1.01
N PHE A 8 9.60 30.91 -0.02
CA PHE A 8 9.08 29.54 -0.05
C PHE A 8 9.43 28.74 1.22
N VAL A 9 10.63 28.93 1.77
CA VAL A 9 11.10 28.28 3.01
C VAL A 9 10.32 28.77 4.23
N THR A 10 10.08 30.07 4.35
CA THR A 10 9.33 30.65 5.47
C THR A 10 7.86 30.23 5.42
N GLN A 11 7.26 30.18 4.23
CA GLN A 11 5.90 29.65 4.04
C GLN A 11 5.84 28.16 4.37
N CYS A 12 6.79 27.36 3.89
CA CYS A 12 6.90 25.94 4.22
C CYS A 12 7.01 25.74 5.74
N LEU A 13 7.90 26.47 6.40
CA LEU A 13 8.13 26.36 7.86
C LEU A 13 6.90 26.80 8.67
N VAL A 14 6.23 27.88 8.28
CA VAL A 14 4.98 28.33 8.92
C VAL A 14 3.85 27.32 8.71
N LEU A 15 3.71 26.75 7.51
CA LEU A 15 2.73 25.69 7.23
C LEU A 15 3.05 24.40 8.00
N THR A 16 4.32 23.99 8.08
CA THR A 16 4.76 22.84 8.89
C THR A 16 4.48 23.08 10.37
N LYS A 17 4.80 24.27 10.91
CA LYS A 17 4.54 24.61 12.32
C LYS A 17 3.04 24.64 12.62
N ARG A 18 2.23 25.16 11.69
CA ARG A 18 0.76 25.19 11.83
C ARG A 18 0.16 23.79 11.73
N SER A 19 0.63 22.96 10.80
CA SER A 19 0.25 21.55 10.66
C SER A 19 0.64 20.74 11.88
N PHE A 20 1.84 20.95 12.43
CA PHE A 20 2.32 20.30 13.64
C PHE A 20 1.44 20.67 14.85
N MET A 21 1.15 21.97 15.03
CA MET A 21 0.24 22.41 16.09
C MET A 21 -1.18 21.90 15.91
N ASN A 22 -1.68 21.79 14.67
CA ASN A 22 -2.96 21.18 14.38
C ASN A 22 -2.96 19.69 14.78
N MET A 23 -1.92 18.96 14.37
CA MET A 23 -1.74 17.54 14.68
C MET A 23 -1.56 17.27 16.18
N PHE A 24 -0.98 18.20 16.94
CA PHE A 24 -0.91 18.10 18.40
C PHE A 24 -2.24 18.37 19.10
N ARG A 25 -3.12 19.21 18.52
CA ARG A 25 -4.43 19.58 19.09
C ARG A 25 -5.54 18.62 18.69
N ASP A 26 -5.41 17.93 17.56
CA ASP A 26 -6.25 16.79 17.17
C ASP A 26 -5.81 15.52 17.92
N LEU A 27 -6.25 15.42 19.17
CA LEU A 27 -5.81 14.36 20.10
C LEU A 27 -6.26 12.95 19.69
N GLY A 28 -7.42 12.80 19.04
CA GLY A 28 -8.07 11.49 18.92
C GLY A 28 -7.30 10.49 18.08
N TYR A 29 -6.93 10.86 16.86
CA TYR A 29 -6.50 9.90 15.85
C TYR A 29 -4.98 9.62 15.86
N TYR A 30 -4.16 10.69 15.84
CA TYR A 30 -2.70 10.55 15.79
C TYR A 30 -2.11 10.02 17.09
N TRP A 31 -2.65 10.40 18.26
CA TRP A 31 -2.21 9.88 19.55
C TRP A 31 -2.68 8.46 19.81
N LEU A 32 -3.88 8.08 19.35
CA LEU A 32 -4.33 6.68 19.41
C LEU A 32 -3.36 5.79 18.65
N ARG A 33 -2.92 6.21 17.46
CA ARG A 33 -1.92 5.48 16.68
C ARG A 33 -0.57 5.38 17.41
N LEU A 34 -0.10 6.47 18.00
CA LEU A 34 1.11 6.47 18.82
C LEU A 34 0.99 5.52 20.02
N ALA A 35 -0.13 5.57 20.74
CA ALA A 35 -0.41 4.70 21.88
C ALA A 35 -0.45 3.23 21.49
N ILE A 36 -1.08 2.89 20.35
CA ILE A 36 -1.10 1.52 19.83
C ILE A 36 0.32 1.04 19.50
N TYR A 37 1.15 1.88 18.86
CA TYR A 37 2.55 1.51 18.59
C TYR A 37 3.32 1.29 19.89
N VAL A 38 3.20 2.18 20.87
CA VAL A 38 3.87 2.04 22.17
C VAL A 38 3.41 0.76 22.86
N ALA A 39 2.09 0.52 22.95
CA ALA A 39 1.53 -0.68 23.58
C ALA A 39 2.04 -1.97 22.91
N ILE A 40 2.11 -2.00 21.58
CA ILE A 40 2.60 -3.17 20.84
C ILE A 40 4.10 -3.35 21.03
N THR A 41 4.89 -2.29 20.96
CA THR A 41 6.34 -2.39 21.21
C THR A 41 6.64 -2.89 22.62
N ILE A 42 5.88 -2.43 23.62
CA ILE A 42 6.00 -2.91 25.00
C ILE A 42 5.58 -4.37 25.09
N GLY A 43 4.44 -4.76 24.50
CA GLY A 43 3.96 -6.13 24.50
C GLY A 43 4.90 -7.11 23.79
N LEU A 44 5.52 -6.70 22.69
CA LEU A 44 6.54 -7.51 22.02
C LEU A 44 7.83 -7.57 22.82
N ALA A 45 8.27 -6.45 23.42
CA ALA A 45 9.46 -6.41 24.25
C ALA A 45 9.33 -7.29 25.50
N THR A 46 8.14 -7.44 26.06
CA THR A 46 7.89 -8.33 27.21
C THR A 46 7.81 -9.80 26.80
N VAL A 47 7.16 -10.11 25.66
CA VAL A 47 7.02 -11.50 25.18
C VAL A 47 8.33 -12.07 24.67
N PHE A 48 9.15 -11.27 23.99
CA PHE A 48 10.43 -11.68 23.41
C PHE A 48 11.62 -11.17 24.23
N ASN A 49 11.44 -11.00 25.53
CA ASN A 49 12.54 -10.66 26.42
C ASN A 49 13.46 -11.89 26.55
N ASP A 50 14.74 -11.71 26.24
CA ASP A 50 15.79 -12.75 26.30
C ASP A 50 15.52 -14.01 25.46
N VAL A 51 15.37 -13.82 24.15
CA VAL A 51 15.13 -14.91 23.17
C VAL A 51 16.26 -15.95 23.11
N GLY A 52 17.46 -15.65 23.63
CA GLY A 52 18.61 -16.56 23.66
C GLY A 52 19.20 -16.91 22.28
N TYR A 53 20.06 -17.93 22.25
CA TYR A 53 20.80 -18.39 21.04
C TYR A 53 20.50 -19.85 20.65
N SER A 54 19.37 -20.41 21.09
CA SER A 54 18.93 -21.75 20.67
C SER A 54 18.36 -21.73 19.24
N TYR A 55 18.25 -22.89 18.59
CA TYR A 55 17.60 -23.01 17.28
C TYR A 55 16.16 -22.46 17.26
N GLY A 56 15.40 -22.62 18.35
CA GLY A 56 14.07 -22.02 18.50
C GLY A 56 14.08 -20.48 18.53
N SER A 57 15.20 -19.88 18.93
CA SER A 57 15.37 -18.43 19.02
C SER A 57 15.46 -17.78 17.63
N ILE A 58 16.02 -18.48 16.65
CA ILE A 58 16.07 -18.06 15.25
C ILE A 58 14.66 -17.89 14.68
N GLN A 59 13.79 -18.87 14.92
CA GLN A 59 12.40 -18.81 14.45
C GLN A 59 11.62 -17.70 15.16
N ALA A 60 11.85 -17.50 16.47
CA ALA A 60 11.22 -16.43 17.25
C ALA A 60 11.62 -15.02 16.79
N ARG A 61 12.90 -14.80 16.48
CA ARG A 61 13.38 -13.54 15.85
C ARG A 61 12.74 -13.34 14.47
N GLY A 62 12.66 -14.44 13.71
CA GLY A 62 11.99 -14.51 12.42
C GLY A 62 10.56 -13.99 12.45
N SER A 63 9.74 -14.56 13.34
CA SER A 63 8.34 -14.19 13.49
C SER A 63 8.14 -12.78 14.06
N LEU A 64 9.03 -12.33 14.96
CA LEU A 64 9.01 -10.97 15.49
C LEU A 64 9.20 -9.91 14.39
N ILE A 65 10.24 -10.04 13.57
CA ILE A 65 10.55 -9.12 12.47
C ILE A 65 9.36 -8.99 11.52
N MET A 66 8.76 -10.12 11.20
CA MET A 66 7.62 -10.22 10.30
C MET A 66 6.36 -9.59 10.86
N PHE A 67 6.08 -9.87 12.13
CA PHE A 67 4.95 -9.28 12.83
C PHE A 67 5.09 -7.76 12.87
N VAL A 68 6.24 -7.24 13.32
CA VAL A 68 6.51 -5.80 13.40
C VAL A 68 6.37 -5.15 12.03
N SER A 69 7.04 -5.68 11.00
CA SER A 69 7.00 -5.07 9.66
C SER A 69 5.61 -5.13 9.00
N SER A 70 4.90 -6.25 9.14
CA SER A 70 3.54 -6.38 8.57
C SER A 70 2.55 -5.47 9.32
N PHE A 71 2.64 -5.42 10.65
CA PHE A 71 1.77 -4.61 11.48
C PHE A 71 1.96 -3.10 11.25
N LEU A 72 3.22 -2.64 11.18
CA LEU A 72 3.55 -1.26 10.84
C LEU A 72 2.92 -0.85 9.51
N THR A 73 2.92 -1.75 8.53
CA THR A 73 2.40 -1.44 7.20
C THR A 73 0.88 -1.44 7.14
N LEU A 74 0.21 -2.35 7.86
CA LEU A 74 -1.25 -2.32 8.04
C LEU A 74 -1.72 -1.02 8.72
N MET A 75 -1.00 -0.59 9.75
CA MET A 75 -1.28 0.69 10.41
C MET A 75 -1.07 1.91 9.51
N SER A 76 -0.21 1.80 8.48
CA SER A 76 -0.04 2.85 7.48
C SER A 76 -1.31 3.09 6.65
N ILE A 77 -2.02 2.01 6.30
CA ILE A 77 -3.31 2.10 5.58
C ILE A 77 -4.37 2.74 6.45
N GLY A 78 -4.33 2.43 7.75
CA GLY A 78 -5.21 3.02 8.75
C GLY A 78 -5.16 4.54 8.80
N GLY A 79 -4.05 5.17 8.35
CA GLY A 79 -3.79 6.62 8.25
C GLY A 79 -4.36 7.33 7.03
N PHE A 80 -4.85 6.60 6.05
CA PHE A 80 -5.46 7.16 4.85
C PHE A 80 -6.78 7.94 5.10
N PRO A 81 -7.67 7.53 6.04
CA PRO A 81 -8.88 8.27 6.42
C PRO A 81 -8.61 9.67 6.91
N SER A 82 -7.62 9.85 7.80
CA SER A 82 -7.30 11.16 8.35
C SER A 82 -6.76 12.08 7.27
N PHE A 83 -5.95 11.59 6.34
CA PHE A 83 -5.52 12.38 5.18
C PHE A 83 -6.69 12.85 4.31
N VAL A 84 -7.67 11.97 4.08
CA VAL A 84 -8.87 12.30 3.32
C VAL A 84 -9.79 13.27 4.10
N GLU A 85 -9.88 13.12 5.41
CA GLU A 85 -10.62 14.04 6.29
C GLU A 85 -9.96 15.42 6.33
N ASP A 86 -8.63 15.50 6.51
CA ASP A 86 -7.86 16.75 6.50
C ASP A 86 -8.00 17.47 5.13
N MET A 87 -7.95 16.73 4.02
CA MET A 87 -8.22 17.31 2.69
C MET A 87 -9.66 17.79 2.51
N LYS A 88 -10.65 17.10 3.10
CA LYS A 88 -12.05 17.52 3.08
C LYS A 88 -12.30 18.74 3.98
N PHE A 89 -11.61 18.85 5.12
CA PHE A 89 -11.69 19.99 6.04
C PHE A 89 -11.08 21.25 5.41
N LEU A 90 -10.06 21.11 4.56
CA LEU A 90 -9.61 22.23 3.71
C LEU A 90 -10.67 22.66 2.67
N VAL A 91 -11.67 21.82 2.41
CA VAL A 91 -12.78 22.03 1.45
C VAL A 91 -14.13 22.25 2.16
N GLU A 92 -14.09 22.56 3.47
CA GLU A 92 -15.25 22.75 4.38
C GLU A 92 -16.30 23.78 3.89
N SER A 93 -16.03 24.52 2.81
CA SER A 93 -17.00 25.36 2.09
C SER A 93 -17.89 24.65 1.03
N LEU A 94 -17.98 23.31 0.99
CA LEU A 94 -18.73 22.53 -0.03
C LEU A 94 -19.72 21.49 0.56
N MET A 95 -20.27 21.77 1.75
CA MET A 95 -21.02 20.90 2.70
C MET A 95 -22.04 19.86 2.19
N MET A 96 -22.39 19.72 0.91
CA MET A 96 -23.42 18.76 0.48
C MET A 96 -22.87 17.47 -0.17
N THR A 97 -21.58 17.40 -0.52
CA THR A 97 -20.99 16.25 -1.24
C THR A 97 -20.42 15.16 -0.32
N VAL A 98 -20.10 15.48 0.94
CA VAL A 98 -19.49 14.54 1.90
C VAL A 98 -20.45 13.41 2.30
N ALA A 99 -21.76 13.66 2.30
CA ALA A 99 -22.77 12.68 2.72
C ALA A 99 -22.89 11.44 1.80
N SER A 100 -22.48 11.53 0.53
CA SER A 100 -22.62 10.43 -0.45
C SER A 100 -21.32 9.70 -0.80
N MET A 101 -20.16 10.17 -0.30
CA MET A 101 -18.85 9.61 -0.66
C MET A 101 -18.26 8.65 0.39
N VAL A 102 -18.82 8.63 1.60
CA VAL A 102 -18.47 7.71 2.70
C VAL A 102 -18.52 6.21 2.30
N PRO A 103 -19.40 5.74 1.38
CA PRO A 103 -19.38 4.34 0.94
C PRO A 103 -18.11 3.97 0.14
N ASN A 104 -17.64 4.85 -0.74
CA ASN A 104 -16.53 4.55 -1.65
C ASN A 104 -15.17 4.58 -0.94
N PHE A 105 -15.03 5.44 0.08
CA PHE A 105 -13.80 5.54 0.85
C PHE A 105 -13.54 4.29 1.69
N LEU A 106 -14.57 3.78 2.39
CA LEU A 106 -14.49 2.55 3.15
C LEU A 106 -14.13 1.35 2.26
N MET A 107 -14.72 1.29 1.06
CA MET A 107 -14.37 0.27 0.05
C MET A 107 -12.89 0.37 -0.35
N GLY A 108 -12.33 1.58 -0.47
CA GLY A 108 -10.91 1.81 -0.70
C GLY A 108 -10.02 1.30 0.44
N ILE A 109 -10.39 1.52 1.70
CA ILE A 109 -9.66 0.97 2.87
C ILE A 109 -9.70 -0.56 2.85
N ILE A 110 -10.88 -1.16 2.70
CA ILE A 110 -11.05 -2.62 2.73
C ILE A 110 -10.26 -3.25 1.59
N THR A 111 -10.34 -2.68 0.38
CA THR A 111 -9.58 -3.15 -0.78
C THR A 111 -8.08 -3.00 -0.56
N GLY A 112 -7.64 -1.85 -0.05
CA GLY A 112 -6.23 -1.59 0.26
C GLY A 112 -5.67 -2.56 1.32
N ALA A 113 -6.42 -2.78 2.40
CA ALA A 113 -6.08 -3.74 3.44
C ALA A 113 -6.04 -5.18 2.91
N GLY A 114 -6.97 -5.56 2.02
CA GLY A 114 -6.99 -6.86 1.36
C GLY A 114 -5.78 -7.09 0.45
N ILE A 115 -5.46 -6.12 -0.41
CA ILE A 115 -4.26 -6.16 -1.27
C ILE A 115 -3.00 -6.23 -0.42
N GLN A 116 -2.93 -5.44 0.65
CA GLN A 116 -1.80 -5.42 1.57
C GLN A 116 -1.61 -6.77 2.27
N ALA A 117 -2.69 -7.38 2.77
CA ALA A 117 -2.64 -8.71 3.39
C ALA A 117 -2.17 -9.76 2.37
N LEU A 118 -2.67 -9.71 1.13
CA LEU A 118 -2.20 -10.59 0.04
C LEU A 118 -0.70 -10.38 -0.27
N MET A 119 -0.21 -9.15 -0.25
CA MET A 119 1.21 -8.84 -0.47
C MET A 119 2.10 -9.30 0.69
N VAL A 120 1.61 -9.27 1.93
CA VAL A 120 2.31 -9.84 3.10
C VAL A 120 2.40 -11.37 2.97
N LEU A 121 1.31 -12.03 2.56
CA LEU A 121 1.30 -13.48 2.30
C LEU A 121 2.31 -13.87 1.22
N GLY A 122 2.40 -13.09 0.15
CA GLY A 122 3.39 -13.27 -0.92
C GLY A 122 4.83 -12.84 -0.56
N GLY A 123 5.05 -12.24 0.61
CA GLY A 123 6.33 -11.67 1.04
C GLY A 123 7.43 -12.68 1.37
N GLY A 124 7.14 -13.99 1.34
CA GLY A 124 8.15 -15.06 1.42
C GLY A 124 8.40 -15.65 2.82
N PHE A 125 7.59 -15.31 3.82
CA PHE A 125 7.69 -15.87 5.18
C PHE A 125 6.76 -17.05 5.44
N PHE A 126 5.48 -16.93 5.05
CA PHE A 126 4.48 -18.00 5.28
C PHE A 126 4.73 -19.23 4.39
N ARG A 127 5.36 -19.01 3.23
CA ARG A 127 5.75 -20.06 2.31
C ARG A 127 7.02 -19.61 1.61
N TYR A 128 8.05 -20.45 1.64
CA TYR A 128 9.34 -20.16 1.04
C TYR A 128 9.24 -20.11 -0.49
N ARG A 129 10.10 -19.31 -1.13
CA ARG A 129 10.10 -19.02 -2.58
C ARG A 129 9.97 -20.29 -3.44
N ASN A 130 10.60 -21.37 -3.02
CA ASN A 130 10.65 -22.62 -3.78
C ASN A 130 9.34 -23.43 -3.73
N ASP A 131 8.52 -23.22 -2.71
CA ASP A 131 7.25 -23.94 -2.52
C ASP A 131 6.04 -23.18 -3.05
N LEU A 132 6.21 -21.94 -3.55
CA LEU A 132 5.11 -21.13 -4.08
C LEU A 132 4.57 -21.68 -5.42
N PRO A 133 3.24 -21.69 -5.61
CA PRO A 133 2.63 -22.04 -6.90
C PRO A 133 3.14 -21.13 -8.02
N LYS A 134 3.64 -21.73 -9.09
CA LYS A 134 4.44 -21.05 -10.13
C LYS A 134 3.73 -19.93 -10.91
N PRO A 135 2.45 -20.04 -11.34
CA PRO A 135 1.90 -19.10 -12.33
C PRO A 135 1.47 -17.74 -11.78
N PHE A 136 1.08 -17.66 -10.51
CA PHE A 136 0.49 -16.45 -9.92
C PHE A 136 1.31 -15.92 -8.74
N TRP A 137 1.70 -16.83 -7.84
CA TRP A 137 2.37 -16.47 -6.58
C TRP A 137 3.87 -16.24 -6.77
N ARG A 138 4.56 -17.11 -7.52
CA ARG A 138 6.03 -17.00 -7.73
C ARG A 138 6.39 -15.87 -8.71
N TYR A 139 5.59 -15.69 -9.76
CA TYR A 139 5.68 -14.58 -10.70
C TYR A 139 4.24 -14.16 -11.02
N PRO A 140 3.82 -12.88 -10.89
CA PRO A 140 4.61 -11.68 -10.54
C PRO A 140 4.52 -11.25 -9.07
N PHE A 141 3.59 -11.80 -8.27
CA PHE A 141 3.25 -11.28 -6.94
C PHE A 141 4.45 -11.20 -5.98
N TYR A 142 5.28 -12.24 -5.94
CA TYR A 142 6.47 -12.29 -5.08
C TYR A 142 7.48 -11.16 -5.37
N TYR A 143 7.63 -10.74 -6.64
CA TYR A 143 8.59 -9.69 -7.03
C TYR A 143 8.02 -8.27 -6.90
N ILE A 144 6.70 -8.11 -7.01
CA ILE A 144 6.01 -6.85 -6.81
C ILE A 144 5.85 -6.56 -5.30
N ALA A 145 5.76 -7.60 -4.47
CA ALA A 145 5.63 -7.45 -3.03
C ALA A 145 6.86 -6.75 -2.42
N PHE A 146 6.73 -5.46 -2.07
CA PHE A 146 7.82 -4.73 -1.40
C PHE A 146 8.23 -5.38 -0.06
N HIS A 147 7.30 -6.09 0.59
CA HIS A 147 7.55 -6.89 1.78
C HIS A 147 8.71 -7.87 1.60
N LYS A 148 8.88 -8.48 0.41
CA LYS A 148 10.01 -9.36 0.10
C LYS A 148 11.35 -8.67 0.40
N TYR A 149 11.52 -7.44 -0.10
CA TYR A 149 12.77 -6.69 0.05
C TYR A 149 12.91 -6.10 1.46
N ALA A 150 11.79 -5.70 2.07
CA ALA A 150 11.77 -5.25 3.46
C ALA A 150 12.21 -6.36 4.42
N PHE A 151 11.67 -7.57 4.27
CA PHE A 151 12.04 -8.72 5.10
C PHE A 151 13.47 -9.16 4.83
N GLN A 152 13.93 -9.20 3.57
CA GLN A 152 15.33 -9.50 3.27
C GLN A 152 16.29 -8.51 3.92
N GLY A 153 15.99 -7.20 3.87
CA GLY A 153 16.79 -6.18 4.52
C GLY A 153 16.80 -6.30 6.05
N LEU A 154 15.63 -6.54 6.66
CA LEU A 154 15.50 -6.71 8.12
C LEU A 154 16.17 -7.99 8.61
N PHE A 155 16.04 -9.10 7.89
CA PHE A 155 16.72 -10.35 8.22
C PHE A 155 18.24 -10.22 8.10
N LYS A 156 18.74 -9.61 7.01
CA LYS A 156 20.17 -9.30 6.91
C LYS A 156 20.62 -8.42 8.08
N ASN A 157 19.83 -7.43 8.48
CA ASN A 157 20.19 -6.56 9.60
C ASN A 157 20.22 -7.28 10.96
N GLU A 158 19.35 -8.26 11.17
CA GLU A 158 19.28 -9.00 12.44
C GLU A 158 20.34 -10.11 12.53
N PHE A 159 20.54 -10.87 11.45
CA PHE A 159 21.35 -12.08 11.50
C PHE A 159 22.81 -11.88 11.07
N GLU A 160 23.15 -10.82 10.32
CA GLU A 160 24.54 -10.54 9.91
C GLU A 160 25.42 -10.29 11.14
N GLY A 161 26.46 -11.11 11.31
CA GLY A 161 27.36 -11.06 12.48
C GLY A 161 26.88 -11.82 13.73
N LEU A 162 25.76 -12.53 13.68
CA LEU A 162 25.35 -13.45 14.77
C LEU A 162 25.85 -14.87 14.51
N THR A 163 26.21 -15.57 15.58
CA THR A 163 26.57 -17.00 15.55
C THR A 163 25.74 -17.76 16.58
N PHE A 164 25.18 -18.90 16.17
CA PHE A 164 24.34 -19.74 17.02
C PHE A 164 25.04 -21.08 17.28
N PRO A 165 25.12 -21.55 18.53
CA PRO A 165 25.65 -22.87 18.83
C PRO A 165 24.75 -23.95 18.20
N ARG A 166 25.36 -24.90 17.50
CA ARG A 166 24.64 -26.01 16.86
C ARG A 166 24.57 -27.20 17.81
N ASP A 167 23.38 -27.65 18.18
CA ASP A 167 23.20 -28.89 18.93
C ASP A 167 23.44 -30.10 17.99
N ASN A 168 24.66 -30.64 18.06
CA ASN A 168 25.12 -31.96 17.59
C ASN A 168 24.82 -32.38 16.13
N ALA A 169 25.79 -32.17 15.23
CA ALA A 169 26.07 -33.07 14.08
C ALA A 169 27.36 -32.67 13.34
N GLY A 170 28.52 -33.12 13.80
CA GLY A 170 29.72 -33.39 12.98
C GLY A 170 30.33 -32.28 12.10
N GLY A 171 29.90 -31.03 12.23
CA GLY A 171 30.39 -29.86 11.48
C GLY A 171 30.84 -28.72 12.41
N PRO A 172 31.24 -27.55 11.88
CA PRO A 172 31.68 -26.44 12.72
C PRO A 172 30.63 -26.10 13.79
N ILE A 173 31.11 -25.86 15.01
CA ILE A 173 30.34 -25.78 16.26
C ILE A 173 29.34 -24.61 16.26
N ASN A 174 29.56 -23.62 15.39
CA ASN A 174 28.79 -22.39 15.31
C ASN A 174 28.13 -22.27 13.93
N LEU A 175 26.80 -22.23 13.91
CA LEU A 175 26.00 -21.88 12.73
C LEU A 175 26.06 -20.36 12.55
N THR A 176 26.54 -19.93 11.38
CA THR A 176 26.65 -18.49 11.08
C THR A 176 25.30 -17.93 10.67
N GLY A 177 25.06 -16.65 10.99
CA GLY A 177 23.86 -15.93 10.56
C GLY A 177 23.70 -15.92 9.04
N GLU A 178 24.80 -15.93 8.30
CA GLU A 178 24.84 -16.01 6.84
C GLU A 178 24.32 -17.36 6.31
N GLU A 179 24.68 -18.47 6.95
CA GLU A 179 24.13 -19.79 6.65
C GLU A 179 22.62 -19.85 6.97
N ILE A 180 22.20 -19.27 8.09
CA ILE A 180 20.77 -19.19 8.45
C ILE A 180 19.99 -18.38 7.42
N LEU A 181 20.53 -17.24 6.98
CA LEU A 181 19.91 -16.41 5.96
C LEU A 181 19.75 -17.14 4.63
N ARG A 182 20.76 -17.94 4.24
CA ARG A 182 20.77 -18.67 2.97
C ARG A 182 19.89 -19.92 3.00
N ASP A 183 20.07 -20.75 4.02
CA ASP A 183 19.51 -22.11 4.03
C ASP A 183 18.12 -22.13 4.67
N THR A 184 17.92 -21.40 5.77
CA THR A 184 16.63 -21.31 6.45
C THR A 184 15.74 -20.27 5.78
N TRP A 185 16.23 -19.06 5.56
CA TRP A 185 15.39 -17.95 5.08
C TRP A 185 15.38 -17.77 3.55
N GLN A 186 16.19 -18.52 2.80
CA GLN A 186 16.34 -18.42 1.34
C GLN A 186 16.55 -16.97 0.85
N VAL A 187 17.31 -16.19 1.61
CA VAL A 187 17.62 -14.79 1.31
C VAL A 187 18.70 -14.72 0.23
N GLU A 188 18.57 -13.76 -0.68
CA GLU A 188 19.59 -13.50 -1.69
C GLU A 188 20.80 -12.83 -1.04
N MET A 189 21.87 -13.61 -0.86
CA MET A 189 23.16 -13.15 -0.33
C MET A 189 24.05 -12.46 -1.38
N SER A 190 23.57 -12.35 -2.64
CA SER A 190 24.34 -11.77 -3.74
C SER A 190 24.63 -10.28 -3.59
N TYR A 191 23.92 -9.58 -2.69
CA TYR A 191 24.04 -8.14 -2.51
C TYR A 191 23.72 -7.71 -1.06
N SER A 192 24.22 -6.54 -0.66
CA SER A 192 24.13 -6.02 0.71
C SER A 192 22.72 -5.51 1.09
N LYS A 193 22.44 -5.40 2.40
CA LYS A 193 21.19 -4.84 2.95
C LYS A 193 20.86 -3.43 2.44
N TRP A 194 21.86 -2.64 2.10
CA TRP A 194 21.69 -1.30 1.53
C TRP A 194 21.10 -1.31 0.11
N VAL A 195 21.34 -2.40 -0.64
CA VAL A 195 20.74 -2.58 -1.96
C VAL A 195 19.25 -2.88 -1.83
N ASP A 196 18.85 -3.71 -0.85
CA ASP A 196 17.43 -3.92 -0.52
C ASP A 196 16.74 -2.59 -0.17
N LEU A 197 17.40 -1.73 0.62
CA LEU A 197 16.90 -0.40 0.95
C LEU A 197 16.77 0.51 -0.29
N ALA A 198 17.77 0.49 -1.19
CA ALA A 198 17.73 1.25 -2.43
C ALA A 198 16.60 0.78 -3.36
N ILE A 199 16.38 -0.53 -3.46
CA ILE A 199 15.27 -1.13 -4.22
C ILE A 199 13.92 -0.70 -3.63
N LEU A 200 13.79 -0.69 -2.30
CA LEU A 200 12.58 -0.19 -1.63
C LEU A 200 12.30 1.28 -1.94
N LEU A 201 13.32 2.14 -1.87
CA LEU A 201 13.18 3.56 -2.24
C LEU A 201 12.81 3.72 -3.73
N GLY A 202 13.41 2.93 -4.61
CA GLY A 202 13.06 2.86 -6.03
C GLY A 202 11.60 2.45 -6.25
N MET A 203 11.11 1.44 -5.52
CA MET A 203 9.71 1.02 -5.55
C MET A 203 8.76 2.13 -5.06
N VAL A 204 9.13 2.90 -4.03
CA VAL A 204 8.31 4.04 -3.58
C VAL A 204 8.16 5.08 -4.70
N ALA A 205 9.25 5.42 -5.38
CA ALA A 205 9.20 6.35 -6.52
C ALA A 205 8.36 5.78 -7.67
N LEU A 206 8.55 4.49 -8.01
CA LEU A 206 7.80 3.81 -9.05
C LEU A 206 6.29 3.76 -8.75
N TYR A 207 5.89 3.37 -7.54
CA TYR A 207 4.48 3.32 -7.14
C TYR A 207 3.84 4.71 -7.13
N ARG A 208 4.59 5.75 -6.75
CA ARG A 208 4.11 7.14 -6.87
C ARG A 208 3.93 7.56 -8.33
N LEU A 209 4.85 7.19 -9.21
CA LEU A 209 4.73 7.50 -10.64
C LEU A 209 3.55 6.74 -11.27
N LEU A 210 3.40 5.45 -10.98
CA LEU A 210 2.25 4.66 -11.43
C LEU A 210 0.93 5.25 -10.93
N PHE A 211 0.85 5.65 -9.66
CA PHE A 211 -0.31 6.34 -9.13
C PHE A 211 -0.64 7.61 -9.91
N LEU A 212 0.37 8.45 -10.21
CA LEU A 212 0.17 9.66 -11.03
C LEU A 212 -0.31 9.33 -12.44
N VAL A 213 0.26 8.32 -13.09
CA VAL A 213 -0.17 7.86 -14.43
C VAL A 213 -1.60 7.34 -14.42
N ILE A 214 -1.98 6.58 -13.38
CA ILE A 214 -3.35 6.06 -13.23
C ILE A 214 -4.34 7.22 -13.08
N ILE A 215 -4.06 8.17 -12.19
CA ILE A 215 -4.91 9.37 -12.02
C ILE A 215 -5.02 10.14 -13.33
N LYS A 216 -3.90 10.39 -14.00
CA LYS A 216 -3.87 11.08 -15.30
C LYS A 216 -4.71 10.34 -16.35
N THR A 217 -4.62 9.02 -16.41
CA THR A 217 -5.41 8.21 -17.35
C THR A 217 -6.89 8.27 -17.02
N ILE A 218 -7.26 8.13 -15.74
CA ILE A 218 -8.65 8.22 -15.28
C ILE A 218 -9.25 9.60 -15.61
N GLU A 219 -8.51 10.67 -15.39
CA GLU A 219 -8.93 12.04 -15.72
C GLU A 219 -9.23 12.21 -17.20
N ASN A 220 -8.41 11.62 -18.09
CA ASN A 220 -8.63 11.66 -19.54
C ASN A 220 -9.78 10.74 -20.00
N VAL A 221 -10.02 9.62 -19.32
CA VAL A 221 -11.05 8.64 -19.68
C VAL A 221 -12.44 9.05 -19.16
N LYS A 222 -12.53 9.75 -18.03
CA LYS A 222 -13.80 10.26 -17.46
C LYS A 222 -14.70 11.00 -18.48
N PRO A 223 -14.22 12.00 -19.24
CA PRO A 223 -15.05 12.70 -20.22
C PRO A 223 -15.44 11.79 -21.40
N ILE A 224 -14.60 10.81 -21.77
CA ILE A 224 -14.85 9.87 -22.87
C ILE A 224 -15.95 8.86 -22.47
N VAL A 225 -15.89 8.31 -21.26
CA VAL A 225 -16.94 7.40 -20.76
C VAL A 225 -18.26 8.16 -20.58
N ALA A 226 -18.20 9.39 -20.07
CA ALA A 226 -19.39 10.23 -19.94
C ALA A 226 -20.03 10.56 -21.31
N SER A 227 -19.22 10.87 -22.33
CA SER A 227 -19.73 11.12 -23.69
C SER A 227 -20.30 9.86 -24.34
N PHE A 228 -19.67 8.69 -24.12
CA PHE A 228 -20.16 7.41 -24.65
C PHE A 228 -21.48 6.97 -23.98
N MET A 229 -21.60 7.13 -22.66
CA MET A 229 -22.85 6.84 -21.95
C MET A 229 -23.98 7.80 -22.35
N SER A 230 -23.66 9.09 -22.53
CA SER A 230 -24.62 10.07 -23.05
C SER A 230 -25.07 9.76 -24.48
N ALA A 231 -24.13 9.36 -25.36
CA ALA A 231 -24.44 8.96 -26.73
C ALA A 231 -25.32 7.72 -26.80
N ARG A 232 -25.03 6.70 -25.98
CA ARG A 232 -25.84 5.48 -25.88
C ARG A 232 -27.24 5.77 -25.34
N SER A 233 -27.37 6.63 -24.33
CA SER A 233 -28.66 7.06 -23.79
C SER A 233 -29.50 7.81 -24.83
N LYS A 234 -28.89 8.70 -25.63
CA LYS A 234 -29.56 9.40 -26.75
C LYS A 234 -30.02 8.43 -27.85
N GLN A 235 -29.22 7.42 -28.18
CA GLN A 235 -29.60 6.37 -29.15
C GLN A 235 -30.79 5.55 -28.65
N THR A 236 -30.77 5.09 -27.40
CA THR A 236 -31.92 4.35 -26.81
C THR A 236 -33.17 5.23 -26.78
N ALA A 237 -33.05 6.52 -26.44
CA ALA A 237 -34.16 7.46 -26.50
C ALA A 237 -34.70 7.67 -27.92
N GLN A 238 -33.84 7.83 -28.94
CA GLN A 238 -34.29 7.96 -30.33
C GLN A 238 -34.98 6.69 -30.87
N VAL A 239 -34.51 5.50 -30.50
CA VAL A 239 -35.13 4.23 -30.91
C VAL A 239 -36.50 4.04 -30.23
N MET A 240 -36.65 4.48 -28.97
CA MET A 240 -37.95 4.46 -28.28
C MET A 240 -38.95 5.52 -28.78
N VAL A 241 -38.46 6.65 -29.29
CA VAL A 241 -39.30 7.73 -29.86
C VAL A 241 -39.73 7.44 -31.30
N ASN A 242 -39.08 6.51 -32.00
CA ASN A 242 -39.38 6.21 -33.41
C ASN A 242 -39.85 4.76 -33.70
N PRO A 243 -40.88 4.19 -33.04
CA PRO A 243 -41.38 2.85 -33.36
C PRO A 243 -42.25 2.77 -34.62
N PHE A 244 -42.65 3.89 -35.24
CA PHE A 244 -43.75 3.94 -36.22
C PHE A 244 -43.46 4.70 -37.54
N SER A 245 -42.22 5.05 -37.88
CA SER A 245 -41.92 5.60 -39.20
C SER A 245 -41.78 4.51 -40.27
N THR A 246 -42.91 3.91 -40.67
CA THR A 246 -43.04 3.16 -41.92
C THR A 246 -42.95 4.15 -43.10
N PRO A 247 -42.26 3.85 -44.22
CA PRO A 247 -42.34 4.71 -45.39
C PRO A 247 -43.76 4.64 -45.94
N MET A 248 -44.51 5.74 -45.83
CA MET A 248 -45.77 5.93 -46.55
C MET A 248 -45.46 6.01 -48.05
N HIS A 249 -45.59 4.87 -48.73
CA HIS A 249 -45.67 4.83 -50.19
C HIS A 249 -47.00 5.48 -50.59
N GLY A 250 -46.96 6.80 -50.82
CA GLY A 250 -48.09 7.57 -51.31
C GLY A 250 -48.43 7.14 -52.74
N GLY A 251 -49.63 6.60 -52.91
CA GLY A 251 -50.18 6.31 -54.24
C GLY A 251 -50.34 7.58 -55.07
N THR A 252 -50.10 7.46 -56.37
CA THR A 252 -50.63 8.37 -57.38
C THR A 252 -51.33 7.53 -58.43
N ILE A 253 -52.66 7.49 -58.36
CA ILE A 253 -53.52 7.13 -59.49
C ILE A 253 -53.75 8.42 -60.28
N GLN A 254 -53.35 8.47 -61.55
CA GLN A 254 -54.21 8.97 -62.65
C GLN A 254 -53.52 8.97 -64.04
N GLN A 255 -54.35 8.63 -65.05
CA GLN A 255 -54.23 8.81 -66.51
C GLN A 255 -53.20 7.90 -67.21
N SER A 256 -53.52 7.15 -68.28
CA SER A 256 -54.62 7.16 -69.26
C SER A 256 -54.96 5.75 -69.71
#